data_AF-B3MZQ0-F1
#
_entry.id   AF-B3MZQ0-F1
#
_cell.length_a   1.000
_cell.length_b   1.000
_cell.length_c   1.000
_cell.angle_alpha   90.00
_cell.angle_beta   90.00
_cell.angle_gamma   90.00
#
_symmetry.space_group_name_H-M   'P 1'
#
loop_
_entity.id
_entity.type
_entity.pdbx_description
1 polymer ?
#
loop_
_entity_poly.entity_id
_entity_poly.type
_entity_poly.pdbx_seq_one_letter_code
_entity_poly.pdbx_strand_id
1 'polypeptide(L)'
;MDIFESFCRTCGNECMESLNIFDESTRTMDKLVRISDLMASCLPPSLPPLDPADDYPKQICRICLKKLTLAYEFHHQWLRAHSEFNVALKFEQRRKRSIANKTKPSKTEEPPQIPTELVEEASPEVTDADWMGSLTEVATAPVQEQQVKSTSGFDRLSFKCSVCSERFHTEKACRFHYKFSHKAQE
;
A
#
# COMPACT_ATOMS: atom_id res chain seq x y z
N MET A 1 -12.75 20.67 38.75
CA MET A 1 -13.35 20.35 37.44
C MET A 1 -12.37 20.87 36.44
N ASP A 2 -11.72 19.95 35.74
CA ASP A 2 -10.85 20.31 34.64
C ASP A 2 -11.72 20.73 33.47
N ILE A 3 -11.44 21.90 32.90
CA ILE A 3 -12.29 22.55 31.88
C ILE A 3 -12.43 21.66 30.63
N PHE A 4 -11.52 20.69 30.45
CA PHE A 4 -11.47 19.76 29.34
C PHE A 4 -12.06 18.37 29.62
N GLU A 5 -12.60 18.10 30.83
CA GLU A 5 -13.22 16.80 31.17
C GLU A 5 -14.43 16.47 30.27
N SER A 6 -15.12 17.47 29.73
CA SER A 6 -16.25 17.29 28.81
C SER A 6 -15.87 17.33 27.33
N PHE A 7 -14.64 17.69 26.95
CA PHE A 7 -14.26 17.93 25.54
C PHE A 7 -13.57 16.75 24.88
N CYS A 8 -13.96 16.43 23.64
CA CYS A 8 -13.33 15.37 22.87
C CYS A 8 -12.04 15.83 22.16
N ARG A 9 -10.90 15.18 22.46
CA ARG A 9 -9.57 15.48 21.88
C ARG A 9 -9.52 15.49 20.35
N THR A 10 -10.37 14.70 19.69
CA THR A 10 -10.31 14.49 18.22
C THR A 10 -11.24 15.39 17.42
N CYS A 11 -12.31 15.93 18.02
CA CYS A 11 -13.27 16.80 17.33
C CYS A 11 -13.53 18.14 18.00
N GLY A 12 -12.97 18.40 19.19
CA GLY A 12 -13.11 19.66 19.92
C GLY A 12 -14.51 19.93 20.48
N ASN A 13 -15.46 19.00 20.34
CA ASN A 13 -16.84 19.17 20.82
C ASN A 13 -17.01 18.69 22.27
N GLU A 14 -17.85 19.38 23.03
CA GLU A 14 -18.34 18.95 24.33
C GLU A 14 -19.25 17.71 24.20
N CYS A 15 -19.09 16.75 25.11
CA CYS A 15 -19.68 15.42 25.07
C CYS A 15 -20.01 14.91 26.48
N MET A 16 -21.28 14.57 26.75
CA MET A 16 -21.70 14.04 28.07
C MET A 16 -21.37 12.55 28.29
N GLU A 17 -21.00 11.82 27.23
CA GLU A 17 -20.59 10.41 27.28
C GLU A 17 -19.22 10.23 26.60
N SER A 18 -18.22 10.95 27.11
CA SER A 18 -16.82 10.75 26.75
C SER A 18 -16.22 9.53 27.44
N LEU A 19 -15.10 9.06 26.90
CA LEU A 19 -14.31 7.93 27.37
C LEU A 19 -12.85 8.38 27.54
N ASN A 20 -12.18 7.97 28.61
CA ASN A 20 -10.81 8.34 28.91
C ASN A 20 -9.84 7.59 27.98
N ILE A 21 -9.00 8.34 27.26
CA ILE A 21 -8.08 7.82 26.24
C ILE A 21 -7.00 6.89 26.82
N PHE A 22 -6.59 7.11 28.07
CA PHE A 22 -5.46 6.43 28.69
C PHE A 22 -5.89 5.28 29.61
N ASP A 23 -7.07 5.40 30.23
CA ASP A 23 -7.58 4.42 31.19
C ASP A 23 -8.51 3.36 30.55
N GLU A 24 -9.24 3.71 29.49
CA GLU A 24 -10.26 2.83 28.92
C GLU A 24 -9.80 2.05 27.68
N SER A 25 -10.52 0.97 27.40
CA SER A 25 -10.26 0.06 26.29
C SER A 25 -11.54 -0.28 25.54
N THR A 26 -11.42 -0.51 24.23
CA THR A 26 -12.53 -0.89 23.35
C THR A 26 -12.31 -2.27 22.76
N ARG A 27 -13.38 -2.93 22.30
CA ARG A 27 -13.29 -4.22 21.61
C ARG A 27 -13.25 -4.00 20.09
N THR A 28 -12.19 -4.51 19.45
CA THR A 28 -11.97 -4.47 17.99
C THR A 28 -11.18 -5.69 17.55
N MET A 29 -11.40 -6.23 16.35
CA MET A 29 -10.72 -7.43 15.84
C MET A 29 -10.69 -8.61 16.84
N ASP A 30 -11.82 -8.81 17.55
CA ASP A 30 -12.00 -9.78 18.65
C ASP A 30 -11.03 -9.69 19.84
N LYS A 31 -10.39 -8.53 20.03
CA LYS A 31 -9.50 -8.24 21.15
C LYS A 31 -9.93 -6.98 21.88
N LEU A 32 -9.54 -6.88 23.15
CA LEU A 32 -9.62 -5.64 23.91
C LEU A 32 -8.34 -4.84 23.66
N VAL A 33 -8.46 -3.59 23.22
CA VAL A 33 -7.34 -2.70 22.85
C VAL A 33 -7.54 -1.35 23.54
N ARG A 34 -6.48 -0.79 24.13
CA ARG A 34 -6.54 0.53 24.78
C ARG A 34 -6.81 1.63 23.75
N ILE A 35 -7.54 2.65 24.16
CA ILE A 35 -7.87 3.78 23.27
C ILE A 35 -6.58 4.52 22.86
N SER A 36 -5.61 4.67 23.76
CA SER A 36 -4.26 5.19 23.50
C SER A 36 -3.58 4.50 22.31
N ASP A 37 -3.62 3.17 22.27
CA ASP A 37 -2.89 2.34 21.31
C ASP A 37 -3.57 2.38 19.93
N LEU A 38 -4.92 2.42 19.93
CA LEU A 38 -5.72 2.71 18.74
C LEU A 38 -5.38 4.09 18.16
N MET A 39 -5.28 5.13 18.98
CA MET A 39 -4.90 6.46 18.51
C MET A 39 -3.47 6.48 17.97
N ALA A 40 -2.50 5.93 18.71
CA ALA A 40 -1.10 5.90 18.30
C ALA A 40 -0.87 5.16 16.98
N SER A 41 -1.58 4.06 16.73
CA SER A 41 -1.49 3.29 15.47
C SER A 41 -2.14 3.96 14.27
N CYS A 42 -3.07 4.91 14.48
CA CYS A 42 -3.80 5.60 13.41
C CYS A 42 -3.29 7.01 13.14
N LEU A 43 -2.40 7.56 13.98
CA LEU A 43 -1.81 8.88 13.77
C LEU A 43 -0.66 8.83 12.75
N PRO A 44 -0.53 9.84 11.86
CA PRO A 44 0.64 9.99 11.01
C PRO A 44 1.94 10.11 11.82
N PRO A 45 3.07 9.52 11.37
CA PRO A 45 4.37 9.62 12.05
C PRO A 45 4.93 11.04 12.20
N SER A 46 4.35 12.02 11.50
CA SER A 46 4.70 13.44 11.58
C SER A 46 4.08 14.17 12.78
N LEU A 47 3.18 13.52 13.53
CA LEU A 47 2.57 14.09 14.74
C LEU A 47 3.29 13.56 16.00
N PRO A 48 3.37 14.35 17.08
CA PRO A 48 3.92 13.89 18.34
C PRO A 48 3.10 12.71 18.90
N PRO A 49 3.72 11.77 19.63
CA PRO A 49 3.01 10.74 20.38
C PRO A 49 1.99 11.32 21.36
N LEU A 50 0.98 10.53 21.75
CA LEU A 50 0.08 10.92 22.84
C LEU A 50 0.82 10.96 24.17
N ASP A 51 0.76 12.08 24.87
CA ASP A 51 1.32 12.25 26.20
C ASP A 51 0.19 12.36 27.25
N PRO A 52 0.14 11.48 28.26
CA PRO A 52 -0.76 11.64 29.40
C PRO A 52 -0.60 12.99 30.11
N ALA A 53 0.58 13.62 30.07
CA ALA A 53 0.88 14.88 30.75
C ALA A 53 0.61 16.16 29.93
N ASP A 54 0.19 16.07 28.66
CA ASP A 54 -0.07 17.27 27.83
C ASP A 54 -1.32 18.07 28.25
N ASP A 55 -1.46 19.33 27.80
CA ASP A 55 -2.62 20.17 28.13
C ASP A 55 -3.87 19.87 27.27
N TYR A 56 -3.85 18.83 26.44
CA TYR A 56 -4.96 18.48 25.56
C TYR A 56 -6.01 17.62 26.28
N PRO A 57 -7.30 17.65 25.85
CA PRO A 57 -8.35 16.86 26.49
C PRO A 57 -8.00 15.37 26.55
N LYS A 58 -8.23 14.72 27.70
CA LYS A 58 -7.91 13.30 27.93
C LYS A 58 -9.02 12.35 27.49
N GLN A 59 -9.99 12.87 26.75
CA GLN A 59 -11.32 12.31 26.56
C GLN A 59 -11.65 12.14 25.07
N ILE A 60 -12.30 11.03 24.70
CA ILE A 60 -12.80 10.77 23.34
C ILE A 60 -14.30 10.48 23.35
N CYS A 61 -15.06 11.06 22.43
CA CYS A 61 -16.48 10.79 22.32
C CYS A 61 -16.75 9.47 21.57
N ARG A 62 -17.88 8.83 21.89
CA ARG A 62 -18.30 7.57 21.26
C ARG A 62 -18.36 7.62 19.72
N ILE A 63 -18.64 8.79 19.13
CA ILE A 63 -18.66 8.97 17.66
C ILE A 63 -17.24 8.89 17.09
N CYS A 64 -16.28 9.60 17.69
CA CYS A 64 -14.90 9.58 17.25
C CYS A 64 -14.21 8.24 17.55
N LEU A 65 -14.52 7.61 18.68
CA LEU A 65 -14.04 6.25 18.95
C LEU A 65 -14.51 5.25 17.89
N LYS A 66 -15.79 5.29 17.47
CA LYS A 66 -16.29 4.45 16.36
C LYS A 66 -15.54 4.70 15.06
N LYS A 67 -15.27 5.96 14.70
CA LYS A 67 -14.48 6.32 13.51
C LYS A 67 -13.03 5.81 13.60
N LEU A 68 -12.42 5.93 14.78
CA LEU A 68 -11.07 5.46 15.06
C LEU A 68 -10.97 3.94 14.96
N THR A 69 -11.93 3.19 15.52
CA THR A 69 -11.99 1.73 15.39
C THR A 69 -12.10 1.30 13.92
N LEU A 70 -12.93 1.95 13.12
CA LEU A 70 -13.02 1.67 11.67
C LEU A 70 -11.70 1.93 10.94
N ALA A 71 -11.01 3.03 11.26
CA ALA A 71 -9.71 3.35 10.67
C ALA A 71 -8.63 2.32 11.06
N TYR A 72 -8.61 1.89 12.32
CA TYR A 72 -7.72 0.86 12.85
C TYR A 72 -7.92 -0.49 12.17
N GLU A 73 -9.16 -0.95 12.07
CA GLU A 73 -9.52 -2.21 11.42
C GLU A 73 -9.12 -2.20 9.95
N PHE A 74 -9.42 -1.11 9.23
CA PHE A 74 -9.00 -0.91 7.85
C PHE A 74 -7.46 -0.92 7.71
N HIS A 75 -6.74 -0.19 8.56
CA HIS A 75 -5.28 -0.12 8.50
C HIS A 75 -4.62 -1.49 8.70
N HIS A 76 -5.06 -2.26 9.70
CA HIS A 76 -4.53 -3.60 9.95
C HIS A 76 -4.89 -4.59 8.84
N GLN A 77 -6.11 -4.54 8.29
CA GLN A 77 -6.50 -5.37 7.15
C GLN A 77 -5.70 -5.00 5.89
N TRP A 78 -5.47 -3.72 5.63
CA TRP A 78 -4.65 -3.23 4.53
C TRP A 78 -3.19 -3.69 4.65
N LEU A 79 -2.55 -3.52 5.81
CA LEU A 79 -1.18 -4.00 6.03
C LEU A 79 -1.04 -5.50 5.80
N ARG A 80 -2.03 -6.30 6.27
CA ARG A 80 -2.09 -7.74 6.04
C ARG A 80 -2.17 -8.07 4.55
N ALA A 81 -3.16 -7.53 3.85
CA ALA A 81 -3.34 -7.74 2.41
C ALA A 81 -2.11 -7.29 1.60
N HIS A 82 -1.54 -6.13 1.93
CA HIS A 82 -0.32 -5.63 1.31
C HIS A 82 0.87 -6.59 1.50
N SER A 83 1.02 -7.19 2.68
CA SER A 83 2.06 -8.22 2.92
C SER A 83 1.84 -9.47 2.08
N GLU A 84 0.59 -9.95 1.96
CA GLU A 84 0.19 -11.12 1.18
C GLU A 84 0.41 -10.89 -0.33
N PHE A 85 0.03 -9.71 -0.85
CA PHE A 85 0.32 -9.32 -2.24
C PHE A 85 1.82 -9.29 -2.54
N ASN A 86 2.65 -8.75 -1.65
CA ASN A 86 4.10 -8.71 -1.83
C ASN A 86 4.72 -10.13 -1.83
N VAL A 87 4.19 -11.06 -1.05
CA VAL A 87 4.58 -12.47 -1.08
C VAL A 87 4.18 -13.12 -2.41
N ALA A 88 2.94 -12.90 -2.88
CA ALA A 88 2.45 -13.41 -4.16
C ALA A 88 3.28 -12.92 -5.36
N LEU A 89 3.63 -11.63 -5.40
CA LEU A 89 4.49 -11.04 -6.43
C LEU A 89 5.90 -11.66 -6.44
N LYS A 90 6.50 -11.90 -5.26
CA LYS A 90 7.79 -12.59 -5.15
C LYS A 90 7.72 -14.03 -5.67
N PHE A 91 6.62 -14.75 -5.43
CA PHE A 91 6.39 -16.08 -6.02
C PHE A 91 6.23 -16.04 -7.55
N GLU A 92 5.51 -15.05 -8.09
CA GLU A 92 5.36 -14.89 -9.54
C GLU A 92 6.71 -14.61 -10.22
N GLN A 93 7.52 -13.70 -9.66
CA GLN A 93 8.88 -13.41 -10.13
C GLN A 93 9.80 -14.64 -10.07
N ARG A 94 9.72 -15.46 -9.01
CA ARG A 94 10.46 -16.73 -8.90
C ARG A 94 10.00 -17.73 -9.97
N ARG A 95 8.69 -17.87 -10.20
CA ARG A 95 8.11 -18.74 -11.24
C ARG A 95 8.57 -18.33 -12.64
N LYS A 96 8.52 -17.03 -12.97
CA LYS A 96 9.02 -16.47 -14.24
C LYS A 96 10.51 -16.77 -14.45
N ARG A 97 11.36 -16.55 -13.43
CA ARG A 97 12.80 -16.91 -13.48
C ARG A 97 13.05 -18.41 -13.65
N SER A 98 12.28 -19.26 -12.96
CA SER A 98 12.39 -20.72 -13.10
C SER A 98 12.06 -21.20 -14.52
N ILE A 99 11.01 -20.65 -15.14
CA ILE A 99 10.66 -20.96 -16.53
C ILE A 99 11.78 -20.50 -17.48
N ALA A 100 12.26 -19.25 -17.33
CA ALA A 100 13.33 -18.71 -18.17
C ALA A 100 14.63 -19.53 -18.10
N ASN A 101 15.00 -20.03 -16.91
CA ASN A 101 16.17 -20.90 -16.74
C ASN A 101 15.96 -22.30 -17.35
N LYS A 102 14.75 -22.86 -17.30
CA LYS A 102 14.43 -24.15 -17.97
C LYS A 102 14.44 -24.05 -19.50
N THR A 103 14.23 -22.87 -20.06
CA THR A 103 14.29 -22.63 -21.51
C THR A 103 15.69 -22.31 -22.06
N LYS A 104 16.73 -22.28 -21.21
CA LYS A 104 18.12 -22.28 -21.73
C LYS A 104 18.46 -23.70 -22.18
N PRO A 105 18.81 -23.94 -23.47
CA PRO A 105 19.23 -25.26 -23.92
C PRO A 105 20.52 -25.64 -23.21
N SER A 106 20.54 -26.81 -22.57
CA SER A 106 21.78 -27.44 -22.12
C SER A 106 22.60 -27.79 -23.35
N LYS A 107 23.77 -27.17 -23.50
CA LYS A 107 24.85 -27.80 -24.26
C LYS A 107 25.30 -29.03 -23.49
N THR A 108 25.12 -30.19 -24.12
CA THR A 108 25.49 -31.49 -23.56
C THR A 108 26.61 -32.02 -24.45
N GLU A 109 27.84 -31.75 -24.02
CA GLU A 109 29.13 -32.19 -24.55
C GLU A 109 30.16 -32.21 -23.37
N GLU A 110 31.22 -33.02 -23.27
CA GLU A 110 31.28 -34.48 -22.99
C GLU A 110 32.34 -34.75 -21.86
N PRO A 111 32.47 -35.95 -21.24
CA PRO A 111 33.32 -36.17 -20.04
C PRO A 111 34.75 -36.71 -20.37
N PRO A 112 35.59 -37.10 -19.39
CA PRO A 112 36.25 -36.26 -18.39
C PRO A 112 37.80 -36.42 -18.41
N GLN A 113 38.57 -35.36 -18.11
CA GLN A 113 39.99 -35.46 -17.76
C GLN A 113 40.36 -34.54 -16.58
N ILE A 114 41.28 -35.00 -15.73
CA ILE A 114 41.69 -34.45 -14.43
C ILE A 114 43.23 -34.63 -14.33
N PRO A 115 44.00 -33.86 -13.54
CA PRO A 115 44.04 -32.40 -13.33
C PRO A 115 45.43 -31.81 -13.71
N THR A 116 45.58 -30.49 -13.75
CA THR A 116 46.88 -29.83 -13.40
C THR A 116 46.64 -28.42 -12.87
N GLU A 117 47.59 -27.91 -12.08
CA GLU A 117 47.37 -26.91 -11.03
C GLU A 117 47.62 -25.44 -11.43
N LEU A 118 47.20 -24.56 -10.50
CA LEU A 118 47.87 -23.31 -10.08
C LEU A 118 47.81 -22.06 -11.00
N VAL A 119 47.01 -21.05 -10.62
CA VAL A 119 47.44 -19.78 -9.94
C VAL A 119 46.37 -18.66 -10.05
N GLU A 120 46.06 -18.08 -8.88
CA GLU A 120 45.56 -16.72 -8.51
C GLU A 120 44.51 -15.88 -9.28
N GLU A 121 43.73 -15.17 -8.45
CA GLU A 121 43.10 -13.83 -8.60
C GLU A 121 42.46 -13.42 -9.96
N ALA A 122 41.21 -12.94 -9.99
CA ALA A 122 40.70 -11.88 -9.13
C ALA A 122 39.16 -11.89 -9.00
N SER A 123 38.67 -11.43 -7.85
CA SER A 123 37.26 -11.09 -7.63
C SER A 123 36.99 -9.63 -8.04
N PRO A 124 35.90 -9.35 -8.76
CA PRO A 124 35.26 -8.03 -8.73
C PRO A 124 34.04 -8.08 -7.80
N GLU A 125 34.11 -7.34 -6.69
CA GLU A 125 32.90 -6.84 -6.05
C GLU A 125 32.06 -6.08 -7.08
N VAL A 126 30.77 -6.38 -7.16
CA VAL A 126 29.81 -5.54 -7.88
C VAL A 126 29.03 -4.78 -6.82
N THR A 127 29.39 -3.51 -6.63
CA THR A 127 28.72 -2.60 -5.72
C THR A 127 27.31 -2.28 -6.22
N ASP A 128 26.30 -2.52 -5.39
CA ASP A 128 24.97 -1.93 -5.58
C ASP A 128 25.11 -0.41 -5.38
N ALA A 129 24.77 0.35 -6.43
CA ALA A 129 24.76 1.81 -6.40
C ALA A 129 23.41 2.34 -6.92
N ASP A 130 22.82 3.19 -6.09
CA ASP A 130 21.52 3.85 -6.20
C ASP A 130 21.03 4.23 -7.60
N TRP A 131 19.80 3.82 -7.90
CA TRP A 131 18.92 4.53 -8.84
C TRP A 131 17.75 5.19 -8.10
N MET A 132 18.07 6.18 -7.28
CA MET A 132 17.09 7.09 -6.69
C MET A 132 17.12 8.40 -7.49
N GLY A 133 16.20 8.52 -8.46
CA GLY A 133 16.13 9.66 -9.37
C GLY A 133 15.71 10.95 -8.66
N SER A 134 16.69 11.78 -8.32
CA SER A 134 16.48 13.14 -7.80
C SER A 134 15.91 14.06 -8.87
N LEU A 135 14.89 14.84 -8.51
CA LEU A 135 14.56 16.12 -9.15
C LEU A 135 14.37 17.17 -8.06
N THR A 136 15.43 17.94 -7.83
CA THR A 136 15.48 19.02 -6.84
C THR A 136 14.62 20.22 -7.25
N GLU A 137 14.13 20.93 -6.25
CA GLU A 137 13.34 22.15 -6.37
C GLU A 137 14.08 23.32 -7.04
N VAL A 138 13.33 24.21 -7.69
CA VAL A 138 13.67 25.63 -7.85
C VAL A 138 12.42 26.45 -7.51
N ALA A 139 12.59 27.53 -6.73
CA ALA A 139 11.51 28.12 -5.95
C ALA A 139 10.85 29.40 -6.53
N THR A 140 9.63 29.65 -6.02
CA THR A 140 8.95 30.96 -5.84
C THR A 140 8.40 31.78 -7.02
N ALA A 141 7.07 31.62 -7.22
CA ALA A 141 6.01 32.68 -7.23
C ALA A 141 5.97 33.78 -8.33
N PRO A 142 4.80 34.45 -8.60
CA PRO A 142 3.50 34.36 -7.93
C PRO A 142 2.25 34.08 -8.81
N VAL A 143 1.16 33.73 -8.12
CA VAL A 143 -0.29 33.79 -8.45
C VAL A 143 -0.73 34.30 -9.84
N GLN A 144 -1.48 33.46 -10.56
CA GLN A 144 -2.66 33.88 -11.33
C GLN A 144 -3.72 32.75 -11.38
N GLU A 145 -4.99 33.12 -11.21
CA GLU A 145 -6.13 32.20 -11.29
C GLU A 145 -6.42 31.81 -12.75
N GLN A 146 -6.47 30.51 -13.07
CA GLN A 146 -7.11 30.04 -14.30
C GLN A 146 -8.04 28.85 -14.08
N GLN A 147 -9.21 28.98 -14.69
CA GLN A 147 -10.36 28.09 -14.62
C GLN A 147 -10.03 26.61 -14.82
N VAL A 148 -10.65 25.75 -14.00
CA VAL A 148 -10.80 24.32 -14.29
C VAL A 148 -11.68 24.16 -15.53
N LYS A 149 -11.03 24.16 -16.70
CA LYS A 149 -11.72 23.96 -17.98
C LYS A 149 -11.91 22.47 -18.21
N SER A 150 -13.10 21.97 -17.87
CA SER A 150 -13.51 20.58 -18.08
C SER A 150 -13.32 20.16 -19.54
N THR A 151 -12.26 19.40 -19.82
CA THR A 151 -12.02 18.78 -21.12
C THR A 151 -12.80 17.48 -21.25
N SER A 152 -14.12 17.61 -21.44
CA SER A 152 -14.94 16.57 -22.06
C SER A 152 -14.42 16.30 -23.48
N GLY A 153 -13.50 15.34 -23.64
CA GLY A 153 -12.73 15.23 -24.88
C GLY A 153 -11.93 13.93 -25.08
N PHE A 154 -12.36 12.81 -24.51
CA PHE A 154 -11.80 11.47 -24.82
C PHE A 154 -12.90 10.42 -25.06
N ASP A 155 -13.84 10.78 -25.93
CA ASP A 155 -14.84 9.84 -26.43
C ASP A 155 -14.28 9.05 -27.63
N ARG A 156 -14.67 7.77 -27.76
CA ARG A 156 -14.42 6.86 -28.91
C ARG A 156 -13.04 6.17 -29.08
N LEU A 157 -12.44 5.63 -28.01
CA LEU A 157 -11.56 4.44 -28.13
C LEU A 157 -12.05 3.28 -27.24
N SER A 158 -13.33 2.92 -27.37
CA SER A 158 -13.91 1.74 -26.73
C SER A 158 -13.79 0.50 -27.62
N PHE A 159 -13.04 -0.50 -27.17
CA PHE A 159 -12.94 -1.81 -27.81
C PHE A 159 -14.15 -2.67 -27.40
N LYS A 160 -14.90 -3.22 -28.36
CA LYS A 160 -16.06 -4.08 -28.08
C LYS A 160 -15.67 -5.54 -28.23
N CYS A 161 -16.18 -6.42 -27.36
CA CYS A 161 -16.08 -7.86 -27.61
C CYS A 161 -16.82 -8.25 -28.90
N SER A 162 -16.33 -9.28 -29.60
CA SER A 162 -16.98 -9.89 -30.75
C SER A 162 -18.11 -10.86 -30.36
N VAL A 163 -18.04 -11.45 -29.17
CA VAL A 163 -18.96 -12.50 -28.70
C VAL A 163 -20.06 -11.93 -27.80
N CYS A 164 -19.76 -10.93 -26.97
CA CYS A 164 -20.75 -10.23 -26.15
C CYS A 164 -20.80 -8.71 -26.42
N SER A 165 -21.76 -8.01 -25.83
CA SER A 165 -21.96 -6.57 -26.00
C SER A 165 -21.04 -5.67 -25.14
N GLU A 166 -20.16 -6.25 -24.32
CA GLU A 166 -19.26 -5.52 -23.42
C GLU A 166 -18.24 -4.64 -24.15
N ARG A 167 -17.85 -3.53 -23.49
CA ARG A 167 -16.93 -2.52 -24.00
C ARG A 167 -15.80 -2.28 -23.00
N PHE A 168 -14.60 -2.05 -23.53
CA PHE A 168 -13.36 -1.93 -22.76
C PHE A 168 -12.57 -0.70 -23.22
N HIS A 169 -11.92 -0.01 -22.29
CA HIS A 169 -11.09 1.16 -22.58
C HIS A 169 -9.74 0.82 -23.25
N THR A 170 -9.35 -0.46 -23.30
CA THR A 170 -8.12 -0.90 -23.96
C THR A 170 -8.30 -2.22 -24.70
N GLU A 171 -7.55 -2.40 -25.79
CA GLU A 171 -7.56 -3.65 -26.56
C GLU A 171 -7.09 -4.85 -25.71
N LYS A 172 -6.12 -4.62 -24.82
CA LYS A 172 -5.60 -5.64 -23.89
C LYS A 172 -6.70 -6.19 -22.98
N ALA A 173 -7.56 -5.33 -22.44
CA ALA A 173 -8.69 -5.74 -21.62
C ALA A 173 -9.73 -6.54 -22.44
N CYS A 174 -10.04 -6.10 -23.66
CA CYS A 174 -10.95 -6.83 -24.56
C CYS A 174 -10.40 -8.23 -24.95
N ARG A 175 -9.11 -8.33 -25.28
CA ARG A 175 -8.44 -9.62 -25.57
C ARG A 175 -8.36 -10.53 -24.34
N PHE A 176 -8.22 -9.96 -23.14
CA PHE A 176 -8.22 -10.72 -21.89
C PHE A 176 -9.61 -11.28 -21.61
N HIS A 177 -10.66 -10.45 -21.68
CA HIS A 177 -12.05 -10.87 -21.58
C HIS A 177 -12.37 -12.02 -22.55
N TYR A 178 -12.04 -11.90 -23.84
CA TYR A 178 -12.24 -12.99 -24.81
C TYR A 178 -11.59 -14.30 -24.36
N LYS A 179 -10.33 -14.24 -23.91
CA LYS A 179 -9.55 -15.41 -23.47
C LYS A 179 -10.08 -16.11 -22.22
N PHE A 180 -10.84 -15.42 -21.37
CA PHE A 180 -11.36 -15.96 -20.11
C PHE A 180 -12.85 -16.29 -20.16
N SER A 181 -13.66 -15.48 -20.86
CA SER A 181 -15.11 -15.63 -20.90
C SER A 181 -15.61 -16.47 -22.08
N HIS A 182 -14.92 -16.47 -23.22
CA HIS A 182 -15.43 -17.08 -24.48
C HIS A 182 -14.55 -18.19 -25.05
N LYS A 183 -13.29 -18.29 -24.62
CA LYS A 183 -12.30 -19.26 -25.11
C LYS A 183 -12.54 -20.73 -24.70
N ALA A 184 -13.75 -21.06 -24.28
CA ALA A 184 -14.22 -22.41 -23.95
C ALA A 184 -15.35 -22.87 -24.90
N GLN A 185 -15.56 -22.16 -26.03
CA GLN A 185 -16.57 -22.45 -27.05
C GLN A 185 -15.98 -22.75 -28.45
N GLU A 186 -14.67 -23.04 -28.53
CA GLU A 186 -13.98 -23.58 -29.72
C GLU A 186 -13.56 -25.03 -29.47
#